data_AF-A0A6A6HU67-F1
#
_entry.id   AF-A0A6A6HU67-F1
#
_cell.length_a   1.000
_cell.length_b   1.000
_cell.length_c   1.000
_cell.angle_alpha   90.00
_cell.angle_beta   90.00
_cell.angle_gamma   90.00
#
_symmetry.space_group_name_H-M   'P 1'
#
loop_
_entity.id
_entity.type
_entity.pdbx_description
1 polymer ?
#
loop_
_entity_poly.entity_id
_entity_poly.type
_entity_poly.pdbx_seq_one_letter_code
_entity_poly.pdbx_strand_id
1 'polypeptide(L)' 'MAYSRLFTPRNFAIFSFLSLGGGYMMLKSRALAAKQRERAVGDYSVSVDRSGGGI' A
#
# COMPACT_ATOMS: atom_id res chain seq x y z
N MET A 1 7.21 -9.20 -42.15
CA MET A 1 6.41 -9.38 -40.92
C MET A 1 6.84 -8.32 -39.91
N ALA A 2 6.00 -7.31 -39.64
CA ALA A 2 6.31 -6.28 -38.65
C ALA A 2 5.92 -6.80 -37.27
N TYR A 3 6.87 -7.30 -36.49
CA TYR A 3 6.61 -7.77 -35.14
C TYR A 3 6.30 -6.58 -34.23
N SER A 4 5.18 -6.68 -33.49
CA SER A 4 4.80 -5.66 -32.52
C SER A 4 5.85 -5.57 -31.40
N ARG A 5 6.50 -4.41 -31.29
CA ARG A 5 7.46 -4.12 -30.21
C ARG A 5 6.79 -4.00 -28.83
N LEU A 6 5.46 -3.92 -28.80
CA LEU A 6 4.69 -3.80 -27.55
C LEU A 6 4.61 -5.13 -26.81
N PHE A 7 4.39 -6.23 -27.52
CA PHE A 7 4.28 -7.57 -26.95
C PHE A 7 5.63 -8.30 -26.88
N THR A 8 6.68 -7.58 -26.49
CA THR A 8 7.96 -8.23 -26.18
C THR A 8 7.91 -8.86 -24.79
N PRO A 9 8.62 -9.98 -24.55
CA PRO A 9 8.64 -10.65 -23.25
C PRO A 9 9.00 -9.72 -22.10
N ARG A 10 9.91 -8.77 -22.35
CA ARG A 10 10.34 -7.76 -21.38
C ARG A 10 9.18 -6.85 -20.95
N ASN A 11 8.41 -6.31 -21.91
CA ASN A 11 7.29 -5.44 -21.60
C ASN A 11 6.20 -6.21 -20.84
N PHE A 12 5.94 -7.47 -21.24
CA PHE A 12 4.97 -8.31 -20.55
C PHE A 12 5.37 -8.63 -19.10
N ALA A 13 6.65 -8.86 -18.83
CA ALA A 13 7.16 -9.04 -17.47
C ALA A 13 6.98 -7.78 -16.61
N ILE A 14 7.24 -6.59 -17.18
CA ILE A 14 7.03 -5.30 -16.50
C ILE A 14 5.53 -5.11 -16.17
N PHE A 15 4.64 -5.36 -17.13
CA PHE A 15 3.20 -5.27 -16.89
C PHE A 15 2.72 -6.27 -15.83
N SER A 16 3.24 -7.49 -15.85
CA SER A 16 2.92 -8.51 -14.84
C SER A 16 3.36 -8.09 -13.45
N PHE A 17 4.58 -7.57 -13.32
CA PHE A 17 5.10 -7.08 -12.05
C PHE A 17 4.31 -5.87 -11.54
N LEU A 18 3.99 -4.91 -12.40
CA LEU A 18 3.21 -3.74 -12.04
C LEU A 18 1.77 -4.12 -11.63
N SER A 19 1.16 -5.08 -12.33
CA SER A 19 -0.19 -5.57 -12.03
C SER A 19 -0.25 -6.27 -10.68
N LEU A 20 0.63 -7.27 -10.44
CA LEU A 20 0.65 -8.00 -9.17
C LEU A 20 1.17 -7.13 -8.01
N GLY A 21 2.29 -6.43 -8.20
CA GLY A 21 2.90 -5.60 -7.18
C GLY A 21 2.07 -4.37 -6.84
N GLY A 22 1.50 -3.70 -7.85
CA GLY A 22 0.60 -2.56 -7.68
C GLY A 22 -0.71 -2.97 -7.00
N GLY A 23 -1.30 -4.10 -7.40
CA GLY A 23 -2.48 -4.66 -6.76
C GLY A 23 -2.23 -4.99 -5.28
N TYR A 24 -1.09 -5.61 -4.96
CA TYR A 24 -0.69 -5.91 -3.59
C TYR A 24 -0.52 -4.64 -2.74
N MET A 25 0.17 -3.62 -3.27
CA MET A 25 0.33 -2.34 -2.58
C MET A 25 -1.01 -1.63 -2.37
N MET A 26 -1.91 -1.65 -3.36
CA MET A 26 -3.25 -1.08 -3.21
C MET A 26 -4.06 -1.79 -2.12
N LEU A 27 -4.07 -3.13 -2.11
CA LEU A 27 -4.76 -3.91 -1.08
C LEU A 27 -4.21 -3.61 0.31
N LYS A 28 -2.88 -3.55 0.46
CA LYS A 28 -2.21 -3.19 1.72
C LYS A 28 -2.60 -1.79 2.19
N SER A 29 -2.56 -0.80 1.30
CA SER A 29 -2.94 0.58 1.61
C SER A 29 -4.40 0.70 2.03
N ARG A 30 -5.31 -0.03 1.36
CA ARG A 30 -6.73 -0.08 1.74
C ARG A 30 -6.94 -0.73 3.10
N ALA A 31 -6.22 -1.81 3.40
CA ALA A 31 -6.28 -2.48 4.71
C ALA A 31 -5.76 -1.57 5.83
N LEU A 32 -4.68 -0.82 5.61
CA LEU A 32 -4.18 0.17 6.56
C LEU A 32 -5.16 1.32 6.77
N ALA A 33 -5.74 1.85 5.69
CA ALA A 33 -6.74 2.91 5.77
C ALA A 33 -8.02 2.44 6.49
N ALA A 34 -8.45 1.20 6.28
CA ALA A 34 -9.57 0.61 7.02
C ALA A 34 -9.28 0.54 8.52
N LYS A 35 -8.10 0.04 8.91
CA LYS A 35 -7.66 0.02 10.32
C LYS A 35 -7.59 1.41 10.94
N GLN A 36 -7.12 2.41 10.19
CA GLN A 36 -7.09 3.79 10.68
C GLN A 36 -8.50 4.38 10.86
N ARG A 37 -9.44 4.07 9.96
CA ARG A 37 -10.85 4.49 10.10
C ARG A 37 -11.53 3.83 11.29
N GLU A 38 -11.32 2.53 11.50
CA GLU A 38 -11.85 1.82 12.68
C GLU A 38 -11.29 2.39 13.98
N ARG A 39 -9.98 2.68 14.04
CA ARG A 39 -9.36 3.40 15.17
C ARG A 39 -9.93 4.80 15.35
N ALA A 40 -10.16 5.55 14.27
CA ALA A 40 -10.71 6.90 14.35
C ALA A 40 -12.17 6.95 14.86
N VAL A 41 -12.93 5.86 14.71
CA VAL A 41 -14.32 5.77 15.18
C VAL A 41 -14.42 5.33 16.65
N GLY A 42 -13.44 4.56 17.15
CA GLY A 42 -13.46 4.01 18.52
C GLY A 42 -12.52 4.68 19.53
N ASP A 43 -11.45 5.35 19.08
CA ASP A 43 -10.39 5.87 19.94
C ASP A 43 -10.26 7.40 19.80
N TYR A 44 -11.05 8.14 20.59
CA TYR A 44 -10.62 9.45 21.10
C TYR A 44 -9.59 9.29 22.24
N SER A 45 -8.90 8.15 22.32
CA SER A 45 -7.78 7.98 23.23
C SER A 45 -6.58 8.71 22.65
N VAL A 46 -6.39 9.94 23.13
CA VAL A 46 -5.17 10.71 22.88
C VAL A 46 -4.00 9.82 23.27
N SER A 47 -3.18 9.40 22.30
CA SER A 47 -1.86 8.87 22.59
C SER A 47 -1.03 10.02 23.13
N VAL A 48 -1.19 10.31 24.43
CA VAL A 48 -0.28 11.20 25.13
C VAL A 48 1.03 10.45 25.11
N ASP A 49 1.94 10.89 24.24
CA ASP A 49 3.34 10.55 24.37
C ASP A 49 3.74 11.07 25.76
N ARG A 50 3.61 10.19 26.75
CA ARG A 50 3.99 10.47 28.12
C ARG A 50 5.50 10.33 28.15
N SER A 51 6.18 11.23 27.45
CA SER A 51 7.51 11.69 27.82
C SER A 51 7.38 12.49 29.12
N GLY A 52 6.92 11.78 30.16
CA GLY A 52 6.97 12.23 31.53
C GLY A 52 8.41 12.05 31.95
N GLY A 53 9.16 13.14 31.95
CA GLY A 53 10.47 13.21 32.59
C GLY A 53 10.41 12.55 33.96
N GLY A 54 11.32 11.60 34.16
CA GLY A 54 11.46 10.88 35.41
C GLY A 54 12.94 10.66 35.66
N ILE A 55 13.49 11.56 36.50
CA ILE A 55 14.83 11.70 37.11
C ILE A 55 16.05 11.86 36.19
#